data_AF-A0A5P8WLJ3-F1
#
_entry.id   AF-A0A5P8WLJ3-F1
#
_cell.length_a   1.000
_cell.length_b   1.000
_cell.length_c   1.000
_cell.angle_alpha   90.00
_cell.angle_beta   90.00
_cell.angle_gamma   90.00
#
_symmetry.space_group_name_H-M   'P 1'
#
loop_
_entity.id
_entity.type
_entity.pdbx_description
1 polymer ?
#
loop_
_entity_poly.entity_id
_entity_poly.type
_entity_poly.pdbx_seq_one_letter_code
_entity_poly.pdbx_strand_id
1 'polypeptide(L)'
;MLLFFTMALDETSELNRGRLFLVDETEGIVGRWVATSSTADKQGVKDWNVRGGVIPATYELSSPLPFYSVTVNPIDLKHVKGVDGNGYPITPFEVKTIDGGTRSDLLIHKDANVPGSMGCIVLPESEFTDFEKVFQKHCQGQNTVKLLVGYTY
;
A
#
# COMPACT_ATOMS: atom_id res chain seq x y z
N MET A 1 4.66 -12.56 -10.49
CA MET A 1 4.88 -11.21 -9.95
C MET A 1 4.33 -11.10 -8.54
N LEU A 2 5.05 -10.40 -7.68
CA LEU A 2 4.69 -10.16 -6.28
C LEU A 2 5.05 -8.72 -5.91
N LEU A 3 4.13 -8.01 -5.25
CA LEU A 3 4.42 -6.77 -4.55
C LEU A 3 4.71 -7.06 -3.07
N PHE A 4 5.72 -6.38 -2.53
CA PHE A 4 6.01 -6.43 -1.10
C PHE A 4 6.19 -5.01 -0.57
N PHE A 5 5.28 -4.60 0.33
CA PHE A 5 5.41 -3.35 1.07
C PHE A 5 5.94 -3.62 2.47
N THR A 6 6.95 -2.86 2.88
CA THR A 6 7.50 -2.94 4.23
C THR A 6 7.81 -1.57 4.79
N MET A 7 7.59 -1.39 6.09
CA MET A 7 7.88 -0.13 6.79
C MET A 7 8.24 -0.42 8.25
N ALA A 8 9.07 0.42 8.87
CA ALA A 8 9.22 0.41 10.32
C ALA A 8 7.98 1.08 10.94
N LEU A 9 7.43 0.45 11.98
CA LEU A 9 6.37 1.07 12.77
C LEU A 9 7.01 1.73 13.97
N ASP A 10 6.79 3.03 14.08
CA ASP A 10 7.34 3.87 15.12
C ASP A 10 6.40 5.04 15.35
N GLU A 11 6.16 5.38 16.61
CA GLU A 11 5.34 6.52 16.99
C GLU A 11 6.23 7.76 16.99
N THR A 12 6.33 8.40 15.82
CA THR A 12 7.11 9.63 15.68
C THR A 12 6.24 10.79 15.20
N SER A 13 6.73 12.01 15.40
CA SER A 13 6.11 13.21 14.82
C SER A 13 6.34 13.32 13.31
N GLU A 14 7.17 12.46 12.74
CA GLU A 14 7.54 12.45 11.33
C GLU A 14 6.92 11.24 10.60
N LEU A 15 6.74 11.37 9.29
CA LEU A 15 6.16 10.30 8.49
C LEU A 15 7.22 9.22 8.24
N ASN A 16 6.99 8.03 8.77
CA ASN A 16 7.82 6.85 8.53
C ASN A 16 7.82 6.53 7.02
N ARG A 17 9.01 6.17 6.52
CA ARG A 17 9.23 5.79 5.13
C ARG A 17 9.49 4.31 5.03
N GLY A 18 8.67 3.64 4.23
CA GLY A 18 8.83 2.25 3.85
C GLY A 18 9.39 2.10 2.44
N ARG A 19 9.31 0.85 1.97
CA ARG A 19 9.67 0.46 0.61
C ARG A 19 8.56 -0.39 0.02
N LEU A 20 8.26 -0.14 -1.25
CA LEU A 20 7.48 -1.04 -2.09
C LEU A 20 8.44 -1.70 -3.08
N PHE A 21 8.38 -3.03 -3.17
CA PHE A 21 9.16 -3.82 -4.12
C PHE A 21 8.23 -4.53 -5.09
N LEU A 22 8.65 -4.62 -6.35
CA LEU A 22 8.08 -5.54 -7.33
C LEU A 22 9.09 -6.66 -7.58
N VAL A 23 8.65 -7.89 -7.35
CA VAL A 23 9.47 -9.09 -7.43
C VAL A 23 8.93 -9.99 -8.53
N ASP A 24 9.81 -10.31 -9.47
CA ASP A 24 9.67 -11.39 -10.43
C ASP A 24 10.24 -12.69 -9.82
N GLU A 25 9.57 -13.81 -10.03
CA GLU A 25 9.99 -15.10 -9.43
C GLU A 25 11.28 -15.64 -10.07
N THR A 26 11.63 -15.17 -11.26
CA THR A 26 12.80 -15.60 -12.04
C THR A 26 13.92 -14.57 -12.04
N GLU A 27 13.59 -13.28 -12.10
CA GLU A 27 14.56 -12.17 -12.17
C GLU A 27 14.87 -11.54 -10.81
N GLY A 28 14.07 -11.83 -9.77
CA GLY A 28 14.20 -11.21 -8.47
C GLY A 28 13.56 -9.82 -8.42
N ILE A 29 14.20 -8.86 -7.75
CA ILE A 29 13.64 -7.50 -7.59
C ILE A 29 13.79 -6.73 -8.90
N VAL A 30 12.68 -6.45 -9.57
CA VAL A 30 12.62 -5.68 -10.82
C VAL A 30 12.15 -4.24 -10.62
N GLY A 31 11.69 -3.90 -9.40
CA GLY A 31 11.31 -2.54 -9.04
C GLY A 31 11.40 -2.29 -7.53
N ARG A 32 11.78 -1.06 -7.15
CA ARG A 32 11.97 -0.65 -5.75
C ARG A 32 11.71 0.84 -5.58
N TRP A 33 10.73 1.18 -4.75
CA TRP A 33 10.30 2.55 -4.55
C TRP A 33 10.25 2.94 -3.08
N VAL A 34 10.52 4.21 -2.77
CA VAL A 34 10.16 4.77 -1.46
C VAL A 34 8.64 4.94 -1.42
N ALA A 35 8.03 4.48 -0.33
CA ALA A 35 6.59 4.61 -0.13
C ALA A 35 6.25 4.87 1.33
N THR A 36 5.10 5.47 1.61
CA THR A 36 4.58 5.72 2.95
C THR A 36 3.19 5.13 3.09
N SER A 37 2.68 5.06 4.32
CA SER A 37 1.30 4.67 4.58
C SER A 37 0.79 5.37 5.83
N SER A 38 -0.48 5.79 5.83
CA SER A 38 -1.13 6.52 6.93
C SER A 38 -0.66 7.98 7.11
N THR A 39 -0.96 8.56 8.27
CA THR A 39 -0.48 9.86 8.80
C THR A 39 0.64 9.60 9.81
N ALA A 40 1.51 10.58 10.06
CA ALA A 40 2.65 10.42 10.98
C ALA A 40 2.23 9.91 12.39
N ASP A 41 1.08 10.37 12.88
CA ASP A 41 0.51 10.00 14.18
C ASP A 41 -0.22 8.64 14.20
N LYS A 42 -0.20 7.89 13.11
CA LYS A 42 -0.91 6.60 12.96
C LYS A 42 -0.07 5.51 12.27
N GLN A 43 1.23 5.54 12.52
CA GLN A 43 2.22 4.59 12.01
C GLN A 43 2.87 3.74 13.10
N GLY A 44 2.30 3.74 14.31
CA GLY A 44 2.72 2.94 15.44
C GLY A 44 2.20 1.50 15.40
N VAL A 45 2.66 0.74 16.39
CA VAL A 45 2.20 -0.63 16.63
C VAL A 45 0.72 -0.60 17.02
N LYS A 46 -0.09 -1.46 16.40
CA LYS A 46 -1.56 -1.53 16.49
C LYS A 46 -2.35 -0.43 15.79
N ASP A 47 -1.72 0.56 15.18
CA ASP A 47 -2.47 1.57 14.40
C ASP A 47 -3.16 0.97 13.18
N TRP A 48 -2.75 -0.22 12.72
CA TRP A 48 -3.52 -0.96 11.73
C TRP A 48 -4.99 -1.20 12.15
N ASN A 49 -5.28 -1.25 13.45
CA ASN A 49 -6.62 -1.41 14.01
C ASN A 49 -7.48 -0.13 13.94
N VAL A 50 -6.88 1.05 13.76
CA VAL A 50 -7.62 2.31 13.75
C VAL A 50 -7.92 2.80 12.35
N ARG A 51 -9.03 3.54 12.21
CA ARG A 51 -9.38 4.17 10.94
C ARG A 51 -8.28 5.16 10.53
N GLY A 52 -7.79 4.96 9.32
CA GLY A 52 -6.75 5.79 8.73
C GLY A 52 -5.32 5.35 9.03
N GLY A 53 -5.11 4.35 9.89
CA GLY A 53 -3.79 3.82 10.24
C GLY A 53 -3.09 3.09 9.09
N VAL A 54 -1.99 2.38 9.35
CA VAL A 54 -1.29 1.59 8.30
C VAL A 54 -2.13 0.39 7.82
N ILE A 55 -1.86 -0.16 6.65
CA ILE A 55 -2.53 -1.40 6.19
C ILE A 55 -2.26 -2.53 7.19
N PRO A 56 -3.25 -3.31 7.66
CA PRO A 56 -2.95 -4.45 8.53
C PRO A 56 -2.11 -5.50 7.81
N ALA A 57 -1.06 -6.01 8.45
CA ALA A 57 -0.42 -7.23 7.97
C ALA A 57 -1.45 -8.38 7.97
N THR A 58 -1.33 -9.35 7.05
CA THR A 58 -2.41 -10.33 6.86
C THR A 58 -2.64 -11.26 8.05
N TYR A 59 -1.63 -11.43 8.91
CA TYR A 59 -1.74 -12.18 10.16
C TYR A 59 -2.44 -11.40 11.29
N GLU A 60 -2.64 -10.09 11.14
CA GLU A 60 -3.39 -9.23 12.06
C GLU A 60 -4.89 -9.17 11.71
N LEU A 61 -5.32 -9.92 10.70
CA LEU A 61 -6.71 -9.99 10.26
C LEU A 61 -7.48 -11.05 11.03
N SER A 62 -8.70 -10.72 11.44
CA SER A 62 -9.65 -11.63 12.10
C SER A 62 -9.94 -12.88 11.25
N SER A 63 -9.92 -12.73 9.93
CA SER A 63 -9.93 -13.82 8.95
C SER A 63 -8.65 -13.72 8.11
N PRO A 64 -7.60 -14.47 8.46
CA PRO A 64 -6.29 -14.33 7.82
C PRO A 64 -6.34 -14.53 6.31
N LEU A 65 -5.64 -13.67 5.59
CA LEU A 65 -5.46 -13.78 4.14
C LEU A 65 -4.05 -14.30 3.82
N PRO A 66 -3.88 -15.11 2.76
CA PRO A 66 -2.53 -15.47 2.33
C PRO A 66 -1.77 -14.26 1.77
N PHE A 67 -2.50 -13.30 1.18
CA PHE A 67 -1.99 -12.05 0.62
C PHE A 67 -3.17 -11.10 0.30
N TYR A 68 -2.88 -9.81 0.14
CA TYR A 68 -3.77 -8.87 -0.55
C TYR A 68 -3.59 -8.99 -2.06
N SER A 69 -4.54 -8.48 -2.85
CA SER A 69 -4.40 -8.43 -4.32
C SER A 69 -4.53 -7.01 -4.84
N VAL A 70 -3.59 -6.57 -5.66
CA VAL A 70 -3.56 -5.25 -6.29
C VAL A 70 -4.05 -5.40 -7.73
N THR A 71 -5.07 -4.66 -8.12
CA THR A 71 -5.54 -4.64 -9.52
C THR A 71 -4.48 -3.99 -10.41
N VAL A 72 -4.19 -4.61 -11.56
CA VAL A 72 -3.17 -4.10 -12.51
C VAL A 72 -3.67 -2.89 -13.30
N ASN A 73 -4.96 -2.84 -13.59
CA ASN A 73 -5.57 -1.69 -14.24
C ASN A 73 -5.93 -0.64 -13.17
N PRO A 74 -5.39 0.59 -13.25
CA PRO A 74 -5.75 1.63 -12.31
C PRO A 74 -7.16 2.13 -12.54
N ILE A 75 -7.73 2.76 -11.51
CA ILE A 75 -8.92 3.59 -11.61
C ILE A 75 -8.51 5.07 -11.65
N ASP A 76 -9.20 5.86 -12.46
CA ASP A 76 -9.00 7.31 -12.51
C ASP A 76 -9.62 7.96 -11.26
N LEU A 77 -8.79 8.60 -10.45
CA LEU A 77 -9.16 9.25 -9.20
C LEU A 77 -8.88 10.75 -9.22
N LYS A 78 -8.66 11.37 -10.40
CA LYS A 78 -8.45 12.83 -10.52
C LYS A 78 -9.56 13.68 -9.91
N HIS A 79 -10.75 13.11 -9.75
CA HIS A 79 -11.91 13.77 -9.16
C HIS A 79 -12.03 13.57 -7.65
N VAL A 80 -11.16 12.75 -7.04
CA VAL A 80 -11.21 12.38 -5.62
C VAL A 80 -10.20 13.21 -4.84
N LYS A 81 -10.67 13.86 -3.78
CA LYS A 81 -9.81 14.68 -2.92
C LYS A 81 -8.79 13.81 -2.19
N GLY A 82 -7.51 14.14 -2.30
CA GLY A 82 -6.41 13.47 -1.61
C GLY A 82 -5.71 12.38 -2.42
N VAL A 83 -6.14 12.15 -3.66
CA VAL A 83 -5.45 11.31 -4.64
C VAL A 83 -5.12 12.16 -5.86
N ASP A 84 -3.91 12.03 -6.39
CA ASP A 84 -3.52 12.69 -7.63
C ASP A 84 -3.34 11.65 -8.74
N GLY A 85 -4.26 11.65 -9.70
CA GLY A 85 -4.20 10.79 -10.88
C GLY A 85 -4.80 9.41 -10.65
N ASN A 86 -4.00 8.38 -10.94
CA ASN A 86 -4.41 6.98 -10.91
C ASN A 86 -4.27 6.38 -9.52
N GLY A 87 -5.19 5.48 -9.15
CA GLY A 87 -5.03 4.59 -8.00
C GLY A 87 -5.15 3.13 -8.40
N TYR A 88 -4.36 2.27 -7.76
CA TYR A 88 -4.40 0.83 -7.94
C TYR A 88 -5.11 0.18 -6.75
N PRO A 89 -6.36 -0.29 -6.89
CA PRO A 89 -7.14 -0.86 -5.80
C PRO A 89 -6.49 -2.08 -5.17
N ILE A 90 -6.50 -2.11 -3.84
CA ILE A 90 -6.09 -3.25 -3.02
C ILE A 90 -7.36 -3.99 -2.58
N THR A 91 -7.35 -5.31 -2.76
CA THR A 91 -8.47 -6.18 -2.41
C THR A 91 -8.06 -7.22 -1.35
N PRO A 92 -9.00 -7.65 -0.49
CA PRO A 92 -10.42 -7.28 -0.47
C PRO A 92 -10.66 -5.82 -0.08
N PHE A 93 -11.78 -5.25 -0.54
CA PHE A 93 -12.11 -3.83 -0.33
C PHE A 93 -12.20 -3.46 1.16
N GLU A 94 -12.64 -4.40 1.99
CA GLU A 94 -12.75 -4.24 3.44
C GLU A 94 -12.14 -5.47 4.14
N VAL A 95 -11.40 -5.22 5.21
CA VAL A 95 -10.88 -6.23 6.13
C VAL A 95 -11.18 -5.84 7.57
N LYS A 96 -11.29 -6.85 8.43
CA LYS A 96 -11.41 -6.67 9.89
C LYS A 96 -10.17 -7.23 10.59
N THR A 97 -9.58 -6.45 11.48
CA THR A 97 -8.45 -6.86 12.32
C THR A 97 -8.90 -7.73 13.48
N ILE A 98 -7.95 -8.45 14.10
CA ILE A 98 -8.20 -9.29 15.28
C ILE A 98 -8.79 -8.46 16.43
N ASP A 99 -8.32 -7.23 16.60
CA ASP A 99 -8.76 -6.28 17.63
C ASP A 99 -10.05 -5.52 17.27
N GLY A 100 -10.76 -5.94 16.22
CA GLY A 100 -12.12 -5.48 15.87
C GLY A 100 -12.23 -4.23 15.01
N GLY A 101 -11.10 -3.64 14.60
CA GLY A 101 -11.03 -2.53 13.66
C GLY A 101 -11.40 -2.91 12.23
N THR A 102 -12.01 -1.98 11.50
CA THR A 102 -12.35 -2.15 10.08
C THR A 102 -11.48 -1.24 9.22
N ARG A 103 -10.83 -1.82 8.21
CA ARG A 103 -10.00 -1.11 7.23
C ARG A 103 -10.54 -1.36 5.85
N SER A 104 -10.72 -0.29 5.08
CA SER A 104 -11.31 -0.36 3.75
C SER A 104 -10.72 0.68 2.81
N ASP A 105 -11.06 0.56 1.52
CA ASP A 105 -10.74 1.55 0.48
C ASP A 105 -9.22 1.82 0.36
N LEU A 106 -8.44 0.73 0.36
CA LEU A 106 -6.99 0.77 0.32
C LEU A 106 -6.50 0.78 -1.14
N LEU A 107 -5.53 1.66 -1.42
CA LEU A 107 -5.01 1.90 -2.76
C LEU A 107 -3.47 1.97 -2.74
N ILE A 108 -2.85 1.78 -3.90
CA ILE A 108 -1.53 2.32 -4.21
C ILE A 108 -1.71 3.55 -5.11
N HIS A 109 -1.25 4.72 -4.70
CA HIS A 109 -1.42 5.94 -5.50
C HIS A 109 -0.30 6.96 -5.30
N LYS A 110 -0.27 7.98 -6.16
CA LYS A 110 0.66 9.10 -6.06
C LYS A 110 0.33 9.98 -4.86
N ASP A 111 1.35 10.49 -4.18
CA ASP A 111 1.18 11.48 -3.13
C ASP A 111 0.58 12.78 -3.69
N ALA A 112 -0.57 13.18 -3.16
CA ALA A 112 -1.24 14.42 -3.53
C ALA A 112 -0.75 15.61 -2.67
N ASN A 113 0.33 15.44 -1.90
CA ASN A 113 0.87 16.41 -0.95
C ASN A 113 -0.21 16.88 0.06
N VAL A 114 -1.09 15.96 0.45
CA VAL A 114 -2.10 16.14 1.49
C VAL A 114 -1.66 15.40 2.76
N PRO A 115 -2.06 15.87 3.96
CA PRO A 115 -1.66 15.20 5.20
C PRO A 115 -2.19 13.77 5.32
N GLY A 116 -1.31 12.82 4.98
CA GLY A 116 -1.48 11.37 5.15
C GLY A 116 -2.43 10.69 4.17
N SER A 117 -2.25 9.38 4.04
CA SER A 117 -2.91 8.56 3.02
C SER A 117 -4.15 7.81 3.49
N MET A 118 -4.56 8.04 4.75
CA MET A 118 -5.61 7.24 5.42
C MET A 118 -5.38 5.72 5.35
N GLY A 119 -4.12 5.32 5.19
CA GLY A 119 -3.68 3.93 5.16
C GLY A 119 -3.37 3.37 3.78
N CYS A 120 -3.55 4.12 2.70
CA CYS A 120 -3.07 3.71 1.38
C CYS A 120 -1.54 3.62 1.35
N ILE A 121 -0.99 2.89 0.38
CA ILE A 121 0.45 2.94 0.06
C ILE A 121 0.65 4.10 -0.90
N VAL A 122 1.46 5.08 -0.49
CA VAL A 122 1.62 6.32 -1.24
C VAL A 122 3.06 6.50 -1.67
N LEU A 123 3.25 6.85 -2.94
CA LEU A 123 4.56 7.07 -3.54
C LEU A 123 4.69 8.55 -3.96
N PRO A 124 5.84 9.20 -3.70
CA PRO A 124 6.16 10.49 -4.29
C PRO A 124 6.07 10.48 -5.82
N GLU A 125 5.86 11.62 -6.46
CA GLU A 125 5.63 11.71 -7.91
C GLU A 125 6.66 10.97 -8.78
N SER A 126 7.96 11.16 -8.52
CA SER A 126 9.02 10.49 -9.28
C SER A 126 9.00 8.97 -9.08
N GLU A 127 8.73 8.51 -7.86
CA GLU A 127 8.64 7.10 -7.49
C GLU A 127 7.39 6.46 -8.11
N PHE A 128 6.25 7.15 -8.07
CA PHE A 128 5.00 6.67 -8.65
C PHE A 128 5.08 6.57 -10.18
N THR A 129 5.68 7.55 -10.84
CA THR A 129 5.85 7.54 -12.31
C THR A 129 6.69 6.34 -12.76
N ASP A 130 7.79 6.07 -12.04
CA ASP A 130 8.62 4.88 -12.31
C ASP A 130 7.87 3.58 -11.98
N PHE A 131 7.17 3.54 -10.84
CA PHE A 131 6.31 2.43 -10.45
C PHE A 131 5.30 2.08 -11.53
N GLU A 132 4.50 3.04 -12.02
CA GLU A 132 3.49 2.75 -13.05
C GLU A 132 4.15 2.18 -14.31
N LYS A 133 5.25 2.77 -14.75
CA LYS A 133 5.97 2.32 -15.94
C LYS A 133 6.47 0.88 -15.79
N VAL A 134 7.12 0.56 -14.68
CA VAL A 134 7.69 -0.78 -14.43
C VAL A 134 6.58 -1.79 -14.15
N PHE A 135 5.61 -1.43 -13.32
CA PHE A 135 4.49 -2.29 -12.95
C PHE A 135 3.65 -2.68 -14.17
N GLN A 136 3.28 -1.73 -15.03
CA GLN A 136 2.54 -2.01 -16.26
C GLN A 136 3.35 -2.87 -17.23
N LYS A 137 4.66 -2.60 -17.38
CA LYS A 137 5.54 -3.39 -18.25
C LYS A 137 5.62 -4.86 -17.81
N HIS A 138 5.83 -5.11 -16.52
CA HIS A 138 6.06 -6.48 -16.00
C HIS A 138 4.77 -7.23 -15.66
N CYS A 139 3.65 -6.53 -15.45
CA CYS A 139 2.38 -7.14 -15.09
C CYS A 139 1.36 -7.15 -16.24
N GLN A 140 1.79 -6.82 -17.46
CA GLN A 140 0.94 -6.82 -18.64
C GLN A 140 0.22 -8.16 -18.82
N GLY A 141 -1.09 -8.12 -19.05
CA GLY A 141 -1.93 -9.31 -19.23
C GLY A 141 -2.38 -9.99 -17.93
N GLN A 142 -1.92 -9.52 -16.76
CA GLN A 142 -2.45 -9.94 -15.47
C GLN A 142 -3.61 -9.03 -15.06
N ASN A 143 -4.61 -9.59 -14.37
CA ASN A 143 -5.69 -8.79 -13.79
C ASN A 143 -5.31 -8.24 -12.41
N THR A 144 -4.58 -9.04 -11.64
CA THR A 144 -4.16 -8.72 -10.27
C THR A 144 -2.77 -9.24 -9.98
N VAL A 145 -2.09 -8.61 -9.03
CA VAL A 145 -0.77 -9.01 -8.49
C VAL A 145 -0.89 -9.16 -6.98
N LYS A 146 -0.26 -10.19 -6.41
CA LYS A 146 -0.25 -10.42 -4.96
C LYS A 146 0.51 -9.29 -4.26
N LEU A 147 0.02 -8.84 -3.11
CA LEU A 147 0.67 -7.87 -2.24
C LEU A 147 0.85 -8.48 -0.85
N LEU A 148 2.10 -8.53 -0.39
CA LEU A 148 2.47 -8.81 0.98
C LEU A 148 2.78 -7.50 1.71
N VAL A 149 2.33 -7.41 2.95
CA VAL A 149 2.54 -6.26 3.83
C VAL A 149 3.28 -6.75 5.07
N GLY A 150 4.47 -6.20 5.31
CA GLY A 150 5.32 -6.52 6.45
C GLY A 150 5.70 -5.28 7.24
N TYR A 151 5.94 -5.45 8.53
CA TYR A 151 6.37 -4.37 9.41
C TYR A 151 7.51 -4.85 10.29
N THR A 152 8.41 -3.93 10.61
CA THR A 152 9.44 -4.11 11.65
C THR A 152 9.15 -3.15 12.78
N TYR A 153 9.30 -3.60 14.03
CA TYR A 153 9.15 -2.81 15.25
C TYR A 153 9.86 -3.52 16.40
#